data_AF-A0A1D3CTL4-F1
#
_entry.id   AF-A0A1D3CTL4-F1
#
_cell.length_a   1.000
_cell.length_b   1.000
_cell.length_c   1.000
_cell.angle_alpha   90.00
_cell.angle_beta   90.00
_cell.angle_gamma   90.00
#
_symmetry.space_group_name_H-M   'P 1'
#
loop_
_entity.id
_entity.type
_entity.pdbx_description
1 polymer ?
#
loop_
_entity_poly.entity_id
_entity_poly.type
_entity_poly.pdbx_seq_one_letter_code
_entity_poly.pdbx_strand_id
1 'polypeptide(L)'
;MAASVRCLAAFSSRRFMGFLSRPLLSRLPSQPLGVPRHFPPFVPVAGTQATASREFATAFNLEPLVGGSAPDFEADAYMPSGKIEKLSLQALLQAHDGVCLLFYPLDFTFVCPTELVAYNKEAASFKEKNWALVGISVDSAHAHAAWSRMPPSEGGVGALSFPLVSDLTKEISRSFRLLSRGAYSLRGCVLIDKLGTVRHMTVNDASMGRNVEETLRVIDMISHLSVNKTRVCPACWVKGSQDMAPSVQGVQDYVAGLKNVEGATELYRAQGWEEEGYRHLEHEEEGQHTAAALEEDTDASNNNSPPFPSPCAQLTEGEAPPLAKKYSAAVGCAWSSATAAREYIHAERALQHGLQHSISH
;
A
#
# COMPACT_ATOMS: atom_id res chain seq x y z
N MET A 1 0.28 67.06 -25.17
CA MET A 1 1.75 67.03 -25.03
C MET A 1 2.29 66.00 -26.01
N ALA A 2 3.12 66.45 -26.94
CA ALA A 2 3.65 65.69 -28.07
C ALA A 2 5.15 65.40 -27.87
N ALA A 3 5.61 64.24 -28.35
CA ALA A 3 6.96 63.84 -28.81
C ALA A 3 7.06 62.31 -28.66
N SER A 4 7.11 61.43 -29.66
CA SER A 4 7.71 61.41 -31.00
C SER A 4 9.24 61.20 -31.01
N VAL A 5 9.66 60.03 -31.54
CA VAL A 5 10.66 59.84 -32.63
C VAL A 5 12.07 59.27 -32.32
N ARG A 6 12.31 58.11 -32.99
CA ARG A 6 13.51 57.54 -33.68
C ARG A 6 14.73 57.06 -32.85
N CYS A 7 15.19 55.80 -32.99
CA CYS A 7 15.76 55.07 -34.15
C CYS A 7 17.26 55.37 -34.34
N LEU A 8 18.12 54.35 -34.23
CA LEU A 8 19.40 54.24 -34.93
C LEU A 8 19.86 52.76 -34.94
N ALA A 9 19.89 52.19 -36.14
CA ALA A 9 20.66 51.01 -36.49
C ALA A 9 22.05 51.46 -36.96
N ALA A 10 23.09 50.65 -36.73
CA ALA A 10 24.34 50.74 -37.48
C ALA A 10 25.00 49.37 -37.66
N PHE A 11 25.09 49.00 -38.93
CA PHE A 11 25.92 48.00 -39.59
C PHE A 11 27.41 48.09 -39.21
N SER A 12 28.13 46.97 -39.21
CA SER A 12 29.39 46.86 -39.96
C SER A 12 29.83 45.41 -40.17
N SER A 13 29.78 45.02 -41.43
CA SER A 13 30.36 43.84 -42.06
C SER A 13 31.88 43.95 -42.18
N ARG A 14 32.61 42.85 -41.96
CA ARG A 14 33.84 42.53 -42.72
C ARG A 14 33.92 41.04 -43.05
N ARG A 15 33.77 40.74 -44.34
CA ARG A 15 34.36 39.59 -45.05
C ARG A 15 35.82 39.93 -45.39
N PHE A 16 36.71 38.94 -45.38
CA PHE A 16 37.78 38.72 -46.37
C PHE A 16 38.38 37.33 -46.05
N MET A 17 38.02 36.26 -46.79
CA MET A 17 38.59 35.75 -48.05
C MET A 17 40.00 35.11 -47.93
N GLY A 18 40.07 33.86 -48.39
CA GLY A 18 41.29 33.18 -48.84
C GLY A 18 41.88 32.19 -47.83
N PHE A 19 42.38 31.01 -48.18
CA PHE A 19 42.65 30.42 -49.48
C PHE A 19 42.90 28.90 -49.26
N LEU A 20 42.19 28.07 -50.05
CA LEU A 20 42.62 26.84 -50.72
C LEU A 20 43.88 26.09 -50.21
N SER A 21 43.73 24.79 -49.88
CA SER A 21 44.18 23.67 -50.75
C SER A 21 44.41 22.34 -50.02
N ARG A 22 43.54 21.38 -50.37
CA ARG A 22 43.77 19.95 -50.71
C ARG A 22 44.54 18.95 -49.81
N PRO A 23 44.18 17.66 -49.90
CA PRO A 23 44.60 16.58 -49.00
C PRO A 23 45.83 15.82 -49.53
N LEU A 24 46.61 15.22 -48.62
CA LEU A 24 47.65 14.25 -48.96
C LEU A 24 47.39 12.92 -48.24
N LEU A 25 46.86 11.99 -49.03
CA LEU A 25 47.01 10.55 -48.85
C LEU A 25 48.50 10.18 -48.98
N SER A 26 49.07 9.50 -47.99
CA SER A 26 50.18 8.59 -48.27
C SER A 26 50.39 7.54 -47.18
N ARG A 27 50.15 6.28 -47.61
CA ARG A 27 51.03 5.12 -47.42
C ARG A 27 51.13 4.50 -46.02
N LEU A 28 50.34 3.45 -45.84
CA LEU A 28 50.70 2.29 -45.03
C LEU A 28 51.96 1.62 -45.62
N PRO A 29 52.96 1.26 -44.79
CA PRO A 29 53.96 0.28 -45.16
C PRO A 29 53.51 -1.14 -44.80
N SER A 30 53.54 -2.01 -45.80
CA SER A 30 53.41 -3.45 -45.69
C SER A 30 54.78 -4.12 -45.45
N GLN A 31 54.75 -5.28 -44.77
CA GLN A 31 55.69 -6.43 -44.78
C GLN A 31 56.65 -6.58 -43.57
N PRO A 32 57.17 -7.81 -43.29
CA PRO A 32 56.69 -9.17 -43.59
C PRO A 32 56.59 -10.08 -42.34
N LEU A 33 56.01 -11.27 -42.55
CA LEU A 33 55.99 -12.41 -41.63
C LEU A 33 57.39 -12.88 -41.22
N GLY A 34 57.62 -13.01 -39.91
CA GLY A 34 58.77 -13.69 -39.32
C GLY A 34 58.38 -14.32 -37.99
N VAL A 35 58.34 -15.64 -37.94
CA VAL A 35 58.04 -16.45 -36.74
C VAL A 35 59.35 -16.80 -36.06
N PRO A 36 59.49 -16.58 -34.74
CA PRO A 36 60.33 -17.44 -33.92
C PRO A 36 59.50 -18.15 -32.86
N ARG A 37 59.67 -19.47 -32.81
CA ARG A 37 59.16 -20.36 -31.76
C ARG A 37 59.96 -20.10 -30.48
N HIS A 38 59.30 -19.65 -29.42
CA HIS A 38 59.59 -20.04 -28.04
C HIS A 38 58.45 -19.60 -27.12
N PHE A 39 57.65 -20.57 -26.67
CA PHE A 39 56.72 -20.39 -25.56
C PHE A 39 57.50 -20.50 -24.25
N PRO A 40 57.46 -19.49 -23.35
CA PRO A 40 57.87 -19.70 -21.96
C PRO A 40 56.80 -20.51 -21.22
N PRO A 41 57.17 -21.31 -20.19
CA PRO A 41 56.21 -22.07 -19.41
C PRO A 41 55.28 -21.15 -18.62
N PHE A 42 54.00 -21.47 -18.68
CA PHE A 42 52.90 -20.79 -18.01
C PHE A 42 53.07 -20.92 -16.48
N VAL A 43 53.35 -19.81 -15.79
CA VAL A 43 53.28 -19.73 -14.33
C VAL A 43 51.84 -19.33 -13.97
N PRO A 44 51.09 -20.11 -13.17
CA PRO A 44 49.75 -19.72 -12.77
C PRO A 44 49.86 -18.61 -11.72
N VAL A 45 49.43 -17.40 -12.06
CA VAL A 45 49.18 -16.36 -11.06
C VAL A 45 47.94 -16.78 -10.29
N ALA A 46 48.15 -17.33 -9.09
CA ALA A 46 47.12 -17.43 -8.07
C ALA A 46 46.73 -16.02 -7.62
N GLY A 47 45.46 -15.66 -7.76
CA GLY A 47 44.94 -14.43 -7.16
C GLY A 47 43.97 -13.66 -8.04
N THR A 48 42.79 -14.22 -8.27
CA THR A 48 41.57 -13.42 -8.38
C THR A 48 40.40 -14.34 -8.04
N GLN A 49 40.05 -14.40 -6.76
CA GLN A 49 38.72 -14.90 -6.41
C GLN A 49 37.73 -13.94 -7.07
N ALA A 50 37.04 -14.42 -8.09
CA ALA A 50 35.88 -13.76 -8.65
C ALA A 50 34.79 -13.74 -7.59
N THR A 51 34.80 -12.74 -6.72
CA THR A 51 33.64 -12.36 -5.90
C THR A 51 32.64 -11.65 -6.80
N ALA A 52 32.02 -12.38 -7.71
CA ALA A 52 31.02 -11.84 -8.62
C ALA A 52 30.00 -12.93 -8.93
N SER A 53 29.07 -13.14 -8.00
CA SER A 53 27.69 -13.57 -8.26
C SER A 53 26.97 -13.85 -6.94
N ARG A 54 26.68 -12.81 -6.16
CA ARG A 54 25.66 -12.90 -5.10
C ARG A 54 24.72 -11.71 -5.06
N GLU A 55 24.51 -11.02 -6.18
CA GLU A 55 23.55 -9.92 -6.26
C GLU A 55 22.87 -9.91 -7.63
N PHE A 56 22.08 -10.94 -7.94
CA PHE A 56 21.06 -10.83 -9.00
C PHE A 56 19.91 -11.82 -8.76
N ALA A 57 19.48 -11.89 -7.51
CA ALA A 57 18.14 -12.32 -7.18
C ALA A 57 17.57 -11.23 -6.26
N THR A 58 16.99 -10.19 -6.85
CA THR A 58 15.92 -9.44 -6.19
C THR A 58 14.80 -10.45 -5.95
N ALA A 59 14.95 -11.22 -4.88
CA ALA A 59 13.83 -11.89 -4.27
C ALA A 59 12.80 -10.78 -4.04
N PHE A 60 11.69 -10.86 -4.77
CA PHE A 60 10.47 -10.23 -4.32
C PHE A 60 10.29 -10.71 -2.90
N ASN A 61 10.68 -9.88 -1.93
CA ASN A 61 10.54 -10.24 -0.54
C ASN A 61 9.01 -10.33 -0.36
N LEU A 62 8.46 -11.54 -0.27
CA LEU A 62 7.01 -11.79 -0.24
C LEU A 62 6.42 -11.47 1.13
N GLU A 63 7.27 -11.14 2.10
CA GLU A 63 6.88 -10.80 3.46
C GLU A 63 5.90 -9.63 3.48
N PRO A 64 4.86 -9.63 4.33
CA PRO A 64 4.01 -8.46 4.50
C PRO A 64 4.83 -7.20 4.83
N LEU A 65 4.49 -6.06 4.22
CA LEU A 65 5.15 -4.79 4.56
C LEU A 65 4.84 -4.37 5.99
N VAL A 66 3.59 -4.55 6.43
CA VAL A 66 3.15 -4.25 7.80
C VAL A 66 3.87 -5.18 8.78
N GLY A 67 4.48 -4.58 9.81
CA GLY A 67 5.34 -5.25 10.78
C GLY A 67 6.82 -5.24 10.41
N GLY A 68 7.15 -5.01 9.13
CA GLY A 68 8.51 -4.92 8.63
C GLY A 68 9.05 -3.48 8.52
N SER A 69 10.35 -3.35 8.29
CA SER A 69 11.00 -2.07 8.02
C SER A 69 10.47 -1.46 6.73
N ALA A 70 10.16 -0.16 6.76
CA ALA A 70 9.73 0.58 5.59
C ALA A 70 10.88 0.63 4.55
N PRO A 71 10.59 0.40 3.26
CA PRO A 71 11.55 0.64 2.19
C PRO A 71 12.04 2.09 2.22
N ASP A 72 13.34 2.27 2.28
CA ASP A 72 13.94 3.60 2.29
C ASP A 72 13.90 4.25 0.91
N PHE A 73 13.89 5.58 0.87
CA PHE A 73 13.99 6.35 -0.36
C PHE A 73 14.57 7.74 -0.11
N GLU A 74 15.20 8.28 -1.16
CA GLU A 74 15.50 9.70 -1.32
C GLU A 74 15.07 10.13 -2.72
N ALA A 75 14.27 11.18 -2.81
CA ALA A 75 13.73 11.65 -4.09
C ALA A 75 13.51 13.16 -4.10
N ASP A 76 13.34 13.72 -5.29
CA ASP A 76 12.97 15.13 -5.43
C ASP A 76 11.54 15.33 -4.97
N ALA A 77 11.31 16.37 -4.17
CA ALA A 77 10.00 16.73 -3.67
C ALA A 77 9.75 18.23 -3.88
N TYR A 78 8.51 18.57 -4.24
CA TYR A 78 8.03 19.94 -4.19
C TYR A 78 7.62 20.27 -2.75
N MET A 79 8.37 21.18 -2.14
CA MET A 79 8.25 21.53 -0.72
C MET A 79 7.19 22.63 -0.51
N PRO A 80 6.60 22.73 0.71
CA PRO A 80 5.69 23.83 1.06
C PRO A 80 6.31 25.22 0.90
N SER A 81 7.65 25.32 0.93
CA SER A 81 8.40 26.55 0.66
C SER A 81 8.32 27.03 -0.81
N GLY A 82 7.75 26.22 -1.70
CA GLY A 82 7.67 26.49 -3.14
C GLY A 82 8.92 26.08 -3.93
N LYS A 83 9.86 25.38 -3.30
CA LYS A 83 11.12 24.90 -3.92
C LYS A 83 11.09 23.40 -4.15
N ILE A 84 11.88 22.94 -5.11
CA ILE A 84 12.15 21.51 -5.31
C ILE A 84 13.43 21.18 -4.54
N GLU A 85 13.35 20.23 -3.62
CA GLU A 85 14.46 19.81 -2.74
C GLU A 85 14.49 18.28 -2.63
N LYS A 86 15.62 17.72 -2.16
CA LYS A 86 15.71 16.30 -1.85
C LYS A 86 15.03 16.00 -0.51
N LEU A 87 14.17 15.00 -0.49
CA LEU A 87 13.51 14.51 0.72
C LEU A 87 13.87 13.03 0.90
N SER A 88 14.29 12.65 2.11
CA SER A 88 14.55 11.26 2.47
C SER A 88 13.63 10.79 3.59
N LEU A 89 13.23 9.52 3.54
CA LEU A 89 12.40 8.92 4.58
C LEU A 89 13.13 8.91 5.93
N GLN A 90 14.43 8.60 5.93
CA GLN A 90 15.25 8.62 7.14
C GLN A 90 15.27 9.99 7.84
N ALA A 91 15.42 11.09 7.09
CA ALA A 91 15.43 12.42 7.67
C ALA A 91 14.08 12.75 8.32
N LEU A 92 12.97 12.32 7.72
CA LEU A 92 11.64 12.47 8.31
C LEU A 92 11.49 11.67 9.61
N LEU A 93 11.94 10.42 9.63
CA LEU A 93 11.89 9.55 10.81
C LEU A 93 12.77 10.04 11.96
N GLN A 94 13.87 10.73 11.65
CA GLN A 94 14.72 11.36 12.66
C GLN A 94 14.08 12.61 13.28
N ALA A 95 13.27 13.35 12.50
CA ALA A 95 12.66 14.61 12.92
C ALA A 95 11.28 14.44 13.59
N HIS A 96 10.59 13.32 13.35
CA HIS A 96 9.20 13.11 13.74
C HIS A 96 8.99 11.81 14.52
N ASP A 97 7.83 11.65 15.16
CA ASP A 97 7.45 10.42 15.85
C ASP A 97 6.77 9.38 14.93
N GLY A 98 6.49 9.78 13.70
CA GLY A 98 6.03 8.90 12.63
C GLY A 98 5.88 9.64 11.31
N VAL A 99 5.63 8.88 10.25
CA VAL A 99 5.48 9.36 8.87
C VAL A 99 4.24 8.73 8.25
N CYS A 100 3.39 9.58 7.68
CA CYS A 100 2.26 9.20 6.84
C CYS A 100 2.63 9.45 5.36
N LEU A 101 2.82 8.36 4.61
CA LEU A 101 3.03 8.41 3.17
C LEU A 101 1.70 8.21 2.45
N LEU A 102 1.25 9.26 1.76
CA LEU A 102 0.00 9.30 1.02
C LEU A 102 0.27 9.18 -0.49
N PHE A 103 0.27 7.95 -0.98
CA PHE A 103 0.39 7.66 -2.40
C PHE A 103 -0.91 7.98 -3.14
N TYR A 104 -0.81 8.58 -4.32
CA TYR A 104 -1.95 8.83 -5.20
C TYR A 104 -1.59 8.57 -6.68
N PRO A 105 -2.58 8.24 -7.54
CA PRO A 105 -2.33 7.88 -8.93
C PRO A 105 -1.52 8.89 -9.74
N LEU A 106 -2.10 10.06 -9.99
CA LEU A 106 -1.58 11.07 -10.92
C LEU A 106 -2.07 12.48 -10.55
N ASP A 107 -1.23 13.48 -10.81
CA ASP A 107 -1.59 14.90 -10.82
C ASP A 107 -2.65 15.20 -11.90
N PHE A 108 -3.39 16.32 -11.73
CA PHE A 108 -4.42 16.78 -12.68
C PHE A 108 -5.53 15.75 -12.98
N THR A 109 -5.88 14.92 -11.99
CA THR A 109 -6.98 13.95 -12.07
C THR A 109 -8.12 14.28 -11.09
N PHE A 110 -9.09 13.38 -10.92
CA PHE A 110 -10.38 13.70 -10.30
C PHE A 110 -10.41 13.53 -8.78
N VAL A 111 -10.13 12.33 -8.26
CA VAL A 111 -10.23 12.02 -6.81
C VAL A 111 -8.98 12.48 -6.05
N CYS A 112 -7.81 12.48 -6.70
CA CYS A 112 -6.54 12.88 -6.09
C CYS A 112 -6.56 14.28 -5.45
N PRO A 113 -7.05 15.35 -6.11
CA PRO A 113 -7.08 16.67 -5.47
C PRO A 113 -8.00 16.71 -4.25
N THR A 114 -9.10 15.94 -4.25
CA THR A 114 -10.01 15.90 -3.10
C THR A 114 -9.33 15.32 -1.86
N GLU A 115 -8.47 14.30 -2.02
CA GLU A 115 -7.73 13.70 -0.93
C GLU A 115 -6.64 14.66 -0.43
N LEU A 116 -5.82 15.22 -1.34
CA LEU A 116 -4.73 16.12 -0.94
C LEU A 116 -5.25 17.37 -0.22
N VAL A 117 -6.37 17.95 -0.68
CA VAL A 117 -7.00 19.09 -0.01
C VAL A 117 -7.59 18.69 1.34
N ALA A 118 -8.23 17.52 1.46
CA ALA A 118 -8.76 17.04 2.74
C ALA A 118 -7.66 16.81 3.78
N TYR A 119 -6.56 16.17 3.39
CA TYR A 119 -5.40 15.98 4.26
C TYR A 119 -4.71 17.31 4.60
N ASN A 120 -4.69 18.29 3.68
CA ASN A 120 -4.13 19.61 3.95
C ASN A 120 -4.92 20.38 5.01
N LYS A 121 -6.26 20.24 5.03
CA LYS A 121 -7.11 20.83 6.07
C LYS A 121 -6.76 20.30 7.47
N GLU A 122 -6.38 19.03 7.54
CA GLU A 122 -5.98 18.35 8.78
C GLU A 122 -4.47 18.41 9.06
N ALA A 123 -3.68 19.14 8.27
CA ALA A 123 -2.21 19.18 8.44
C ALA A 123 -1.78 19.66 9.83
N ALA A 124 -2.58 20.52 10.48
CA ALA A 124 -2.36 20.94 11.86
C ALA A 124 -2.46 19.77 12.85
N SER A 125 -3.41 18.85 12.66
CA SER A 125 -3.60 17.64 13.46
C SER A 125 -2.40 16.69 13.35
N PHE A 126 -1.82 16.53 12.15
CA PHE A 126 -0.56 15.79 11.97
C PHE A 126 0.61 16.44 12.71
N LYS A 127 0.73 17.77 12.60
CA LYS A 127 1.78 18.54 13.28
C LYS A 127 1.68 18.46 14.80
N GLU A 128 0.47 18.56 15.37
CA GLU A 128 0.22 18.43 16.81
C GLU A 128 0.68 17.06 17.34
N LYS A 129 0.45 16.01 16.55
CA LYS A 129 0.87 14.64 16.88
C LYS A 129 2.36 14.38 16.62
N ASN A 130 3.09 15.36 16.07
CA ASN A 130 4.47 15.22 15.59
C ASN A 130 4.64 14.13 14.52
N TRP A 131 3.69 14.04 13.58
CA TRP A 131 3.76 13.15 12.41
C TRP A 131 4.04 13.95 11.14
N ALA A 132 4.97 13.45 10.32
CA ALA A 132 5.14 13.96 8.96
C ALA A 132 4.02 13.46 8.06
N LEU A 133 3.50 14.33 7.20
CA LEU A 133 2.62 13.96 6.10
C LEU A 133 3.37 14.19 4.79
N VAL A 134 3.31 13.26 3.85
CA VAL A 134 4.00 13.34 2.56
C VAL A 134 3.10 12.77 1.47
N GLY A 135 2.84 13.55 0.42
CA GLY A 135 2.17 13.04 -0.79
C GLY A 135 3.17 12.41 -1.74
N ILE A 136 2.82 11.32 -2.43
CA ILE A 136 3.71 10.66 -3.40
C ILE A 136 2.91 10.28 -4.66
N SER A 137 3.38 10.67 -5.85
CA SER A 137 2.92 10.07 -7.11
C SER A 137 4.08 9.86 -8.07
N VAL A 138 3.78 9.26 -9.22
CA VAL A 138 4.76 8.99 -10.28
C VAL A 138 5.05 10.19 -11.18
N ASP A 139 4.45 11.35 -10.89
CA ASP A 139 4.65 12.58 -11.62
C ASP A 139 5.96 13.27 -11.23
N SER A 140 6.43 14.19 -12.07
CA SER A 140 7.65 14.95 -11.77
C SER A 140 7.39 16.06 -10.73
N ALA A 141 8.42 16.47 -9.99
CA ALA A 141 8.31 17.58 -9.04
C ALA A 141 7.91 18.92 -9.70
N HIS A 142 8.16 19.07 -11.00
CA HIS A 142 7.70 20.21 -11.78
C HIS A 142 6.18 20.18 -12.05
N ALA A 143 5.62 18.98 -12.26
CA ALA A 143 4.18 18.79 -12.38
C ALA A 143 3.47 19.14 -11.06
N HIS A 144 4.02 18.65 -9.94
CA HIS A 144 3.54 19.03 -8.60
C HIS A 144 3.54 20.55 -8.41
N ALA A 145 4.66 21.21 -8.75
CA ALA A 145 4.77 22.67 -8.64
C ALA A 145 3.73 23.41 -9.49
N ALA A 146 3.46 22.95 -10.72
CA ALA A 146 2.44 23.52 -11.58
C ALA A 146 1.03 23.31 -10.98
N TRP A 147 0.75 22.11 -10.48
CA TRP A 147 -0.56 21.76 -9.92
C TRP A 147 -0.87 22.49 -8.60
N SER A 148 0.14 22.68 -7.74
CA SER A 148 0.03 23.46 -6.50
C SER A 148 -0.14 24.97 -6.75
N ARG A 149 0.25 25.49 -7.91
CA ARG A 149 -0.01 26.89 -8.28
C ARG A 149 -1.43 27.12 -8.78
N MET A 150 -2.12 26.05 -9.21
CA MET A 150 -3.52 26.14 -9.61
C MET A 150 -4.44 26.15 -8.38
N PRO A 151 -5.44 27.04 -8.34
CA PRO A 151 -6.39 27.09 -7.24
C PRO A 151 -7.33 25.86 -7.26
N PRO A 152 -7.84 25.40 -6.09
CA PRO A 152 -8.78 24.28 -6.02
C PRO A 152 -10.05 24.45 -6.86
N SER A 153 -10.52 25.70 -7.04
CA SER A 153 -11.68 26.02 -7.90
C SER A 153 -11.47 25.67 -9.38
N GLU A 154 -10.23 25.52 -9.81
CA GLU A 154 -9.85 25.18 -11.20
C GLU A 154 -9.31 23.74 -11.30
N GLY A 155 -9.54 22.90 -10.28
CA GLY A 155 -9.04 21.52 -10.23
C GLY A 155 -7.58 21.39 -9.80
N GLY A 156 -6.97 22.47 -9.30
CA GLY A 156 -5.67 22.45 -8.63
C GLY A 156 -5.75 21.92 -7.20
N VAL A 157 -4.60 21.87 -6.52
CA VAL A 157 -4.53 21.55 -5.07
C VAL A 157 -4.20 22.76 -4.21
N GLY A 158 -3.81 23.89 -4.83
CA GLY A 158 -3.34 25.07 -4.13
C GLY A 158 -2.05 24.82 -3.32
N ALA A 159 -1.76 25.75 -2.40
CA ALA A 159 -0.61 25.63 -1.51
C ALA A 159 -0.86 24.56 -0.44
N LEU A 160 -0.13 23.45 -0.54
CA LEU A 160 -0.14 22.38 0.45
C LEU A 160 0.89 22.65 1.56
N SER A 161 0.55 22.27 2.78
CA SER A 161 1.39 22.43 3.98
C SER A 161 2.38 21.30 4.17
N PHE A 162 2.41 20.34 3.24
CA PHE A 162 3.25 19.15 3.26
C PHE A 162 3.86 18.91 1.87
N PRO A 163 5.01 18.24 1.78
CA PRO A 163 5.71 18.02 0.52
C PRO A 163 5.02 16.99 -0.39
N LEU A 164 5.21 17.16 -1.70
CA LEU A 164 4.85 16.18 -2.73
C LEU A 164 6.12 15.58 -3.34
N VAL A 165 6.35 14.28 -3.14
CA VAL A 165 7.48 13.52 -3.65
C VAL A 165 7.20 13.01 -5.05
N SER A 166 8.17 13.21 -5.95
CA SER A 166 8.14 12.75 -7.32
C SER A 166 8.83 11.39 -7.47
N ASP A 167 8.03 10.33 -7.61
CA ASP A 167 8.47 8.97 -7.89
C ASP A 167 8.55 8.69 -9.40
N LEU A 168 9.32 9.52 -10.13
CA LEU A 168 9.38 9.48 -11.59
C LEU A 168 9.89 8.12 -12.12
N THR A 169 10.80 7.49 -11.38
CA THR A 169 11.36 6.16 -11.67
C THR A 169 10.41 5.02 -11.32
N LYS A 170 9.37 5.28 -10.51
CA LYS A 170 8.37 4.32 -10.02
C LYS A 170 8.93 3.31 -9.03
N GLU A 171 10.17 3.52 -8.55
CA GLU A 171 10.83 2.61 -7.61
C GLU A 171 10.22 2.70 -6.22
N ILE A 172 9.77 3.88 -5.78
CA ILE A 172 9.15 4.04 -4.46
C ILE A 172 7.80 3.32 -4.45
N SER A 173 6.95 3.56 -5.45
CA SER A 173 5.66 2.89 -5.58
C SER A 173 5.84 1.37 -5.71
N ARG A 174 6.91 0.90 -6.37
CA ARG A 174 7.21 -0.52 -6.50
C ARG A 174 7.70 -1.14 -5.18
N SER A 175 8.57 -0.47 -4.45
CA SER A 175 9.11 -0.97 -3.18
C SER A 175 8.01 -1.09 -2.11
N PHE A 176 7.06 -0.17 -2.12
CA PHE A 176 5.85 -0.24 -1.30
C PHE A 176 4.73 -1.13 -1.89
N ARG A 177 4.97 -1.82 -3.01
CA ARG A 177 4.00 -2.71 -3.68
C ARG A 177 2.67 -2.02 -4.05
N LEU A 178 2.73 -0.73 -4.33
CA LEU A 178 1.59 0.12 -4.70
C LEU A 178 1.56 0.43 -6.20
N LEU A 179 2.63 0.15 -6.95
CA LEU A 179 2.67 0.39 -8.39
C LEU A 179 1.68 -0.53 -9.12
N SER A 180 0.69 0.07 -9.78
CA SER A 180 -0.27 -0.64 -10.62
C SER A 180 0.34 -1.05 -11.96
N ARG A 181 -0.33 -1.96 -12.67
CA ARG A 181 0.03 -2.35 -14.05
C ARG A 181 -0.04 -1.17 -15.04
N GLY A 182 -0.83 -0.13 -14.72
CA GLY A 182 -0.94 1.08 -15.52
C GLY A 182 0.20 2.08 -15.31
N ALA A 183 1.26 1.70 -14.60
CA ALA A 183 2.43 2.53 -14.31
C ALA A 183 2.14 3.80 -13.48
N TYR A 184 1.07 3.78 -12.69
CA TYR A 184 0.72 4.76 -11.65
C TYR A 184 0.57 4.07 -10.29
N SER A 185 0.66 4.81 -9.19
CA SER A 185 0.46 4.24 -7.85
C SER A 185 -1.02 4.07 -7.52
N LEU A 186 -1.39 2.95 -6.89
CA LEU A 186 -2.68 2.82 -6.21
C LEU A 186 -2.79 3.84 -5.07
N ARG A 187 -4.01 4.02 -4.53
CA ARG A 187 -4.28 4.91 -3.41
C ARG A 187 -3.83 4.26 -2.09
N GLY A 188 -2.52 4.25 -1.87
CA GLY A 188 -1.89 3.70 -0.68
C GLY A 188 -1.67 4.75 0.42
N CYS A 189 -2.15 4.50 1.63
CA CYS A 189 -1.77 5.27 2.81
C CYS A 189 -0.91 4.37 3.72
N VAL A 190 0.35 4.74 3.93
CA VAL A 190 1.30 3.95 4.72
C VAL A 190 1.68 4.74 5.97
N LEU A 191 1.45 4.16 7.15
CA LEU A 191 1.82 4.74 8.42
C LEU A 191 3.05 4.03 8.97
N ILE A 192 4.13 4.78 9.13
CA ILE A 192 5.44 4.33 9.55
C ILE A 192 5.73 4.97 10.90
N ASP A 193 6.08 4.18 11.90
CA ASP A 193 6.45 4.73 13.21
C ASP A 193 7.89 5.24 13.25
N LYS A 194 8.27 5.90 14.35
CA LYS A 194 9.62 6.41 14.59
C LYS A 194 10.76 5.39 14.41
N LEU A 195 10.47 4.11 14.62
CA LEU A 195 11.45 3.02 14.44
C LEU A 195 11.62 2.62 12.97
N GLY A 196 10.94 3.32 12.06
CA GLY A 196 10.94 3.01 10.64
C GLY A 196 10.16 1.74 10.31
N THR A 197 9.27 1.28 11.19
CA THR A 197 8.46 0.08 10.91
C THR A 197 7.10 0.48 10.35
N VAL A 198 6.64 -0.20 9.29
CA VAL A 198 5.30 0.00 8.76
C VAL A 198 4.29 -0.59 9.75
N ARG A 199 3.46 0.26 10.36
CA ARG A 199 2.45 -0.17 11.34
C ARG A 199 1.09 -0.39 10.74
N HIS A 200 0.77 0.32 9.67
CA HIS A 200 -0.52 0.23 9.02
C HIS A 200 -0.42 0.63 7.55
N MET A 201 -1.23 -0.02 6.72
CA MET A 201 -1.32 0.25 5.30
C MET A 201 -2.77 0.09 4.83
N THR A 202 -3.31 1.10 4.18
CA THR A 202 -4.59 1.02 3.46
C THR A 202 -4.34 1.16 1.97
N VAL A 203 -4.92 0.29 1.15
CA VAL A 203 -4.80 0.35 -0.31
C VAL A 203 -6.19 0.34 -0.93
N ASN A 204 -6.54 1.46 -1.54
CA ASN A 204 -7.77 1.59 -2.30
C ASN A 204 -7.49 1.50 -3.80
N ASP A 205 -8.46 0.97 -4.55
CA ASP A 205 -8.47 1.14 -6.00
C ASP A 205 -8.55 2.62 -6.38
N ALA A 206 -8.13 2.97 -7.59
CA ALA A 206 -7.97 4.33 -8.07
C ALA A 206 -9.28 5.16 -8.03
N SER A 207 -10.45 4.52 -8.00
CA SER A 207 -11.76 5.19 -7.92
C SER A 207 -12.24 5.48 -6.49
N MET A 208 -11.61 4.89 -5.47
CA MET A 208 -12.10 4.94 -4.08
C MET A 208 -11.24 5.85 -3.20
N GLY A 209 -11.76 7.03 -2.85
CA GLY A 209 -11.10 7.96 -1.93
C GLY A 209 -10.96 7.42 -0.50
N ARG A 210 -9.93 7.85 0.22
CA ARG A 210 -9.65 7.48 1.62
C ARG A 210 -10.25 8.48 2.61
N ASN A 211 -10.42 8.04 3.86
CA ASN A 211 -10.86 8.87 4.97
C ASN A 211 -9.66 9.34 5.82
N VAL A 212 -9.51 10.66 5.99
CA VAL A 212 -8.46 11.27 6.81
C VAL A 212 -8.67 11.02 8.31
N GLU A 213 -9.93 10.96 8.77
CA GLU A 213 -10.26 10.74 10.18
C GLU A 213 -9.80 9.37 10.66
N GLU A 214 -9.99 8.35 9.81
CA GLU A 214 -9.52 6.99 10.10
C GLU A 214 -7.99 6.95 10.17
N THR A 215 -7.32 7.69 9.30
CA THR A 215 -5.85 7.79 9.32
C THR A 215 -5.37 8.42 10.62
N LEU A 216 -5.99 9.52 11.07
CA LEU A 216 -5.69 10.16 12.35
C LEU A 216 -5.99 9.25 13.55
N ARG A 217 -7.09 8.49 13.50
CA ARG A 217 -7.46 7.51 14.54
C ARG A 217 -6.40 6.41 14.67
N VAL A 218 -5.90 5.89 13.55
CA VAL A 218 -4.84 4.88 13.56
C VAL A 218 -3.51 5.47 14.03
N ILE A 219 -3.19 6.73 13.69
CA ILE A 219 -2.03 7.43 14.25
C ILE A 219 -2.13 7.55 15.79
N ASP A 220 -3.30 7.91 16.30
CA ASP A 220 -3.54 7.95 17.75
C ASP A 220 -3.37 6.57 18.38
N MET A 221 -3.78 5.50 17.70
CA MET A 221 -3.60 4.13 18.14
C MET A 221 -2.11 3.74 18.20
N ILE A 222 -1.36 4.03 17.13
CA ILE A 222 0.10 3.78 17.08
C ILE A 222 0.80 4.53 18.21
N SER A 223 0.44 5.80 18.41
CA SER A 223 1.00 6.64 19.46
C SER A 223 0.68 6.10 20.86
N HIS A 224 -0.57 5.68 21.10
CA HIS A 224 -1.00 5.07 22.37
C HIS A 224 -0.21 3.80 22.70
N LEU A 225 -0.06 2.90 21.73
CA LEU A 225 0.66 1.63 21.92
C LEU A 225 2.17 1.82 22.04
N SER A 226 2.73 2.89 21.46
CA SER A 226 4.15 3.21 21.64
C SER A 226 4.52 3.49 23.09
N VAL A 227 3.59 4.09 23.85
CA VAL A 227 3.71 4.37 25.29
C VAL A 227 3.26 3.17 26.13
N ASN A 228 2.14 2.54 25.75
CA ASN A 228 1.50 1.45 26.50
C ASN A 228 1.80 0.08 25.89
N LYS A 229 3.07 -0.32 25.90
CA LYS A 229 3.58 -1.51 25.16
C LYS A 229 2.97 -2.85 25.55
N THR A 230 2.30 -2.95 26.69
CA THR A 230 1.65 -4.18 27.20
C THR A 230 0.14 -4.20 26.96
N ARG A 231 -0.40 -3.17 26.30
CA ARG A 231 -1.83 -3.01 26.02
C ARG A 231 -2.10 -3.26 24.55
N VAL A 232 -3.35 -3.50 24.21
CA VAL A 232 -3.85 -3.58 22.83
C VAL A 232 -5.11 -2.72 22.69
N CYS A 233 -5.30 -2.14 21.51
CA CYS A 233 -6.47 -1.33 21.18
C CYS A 233 -7.57 -2.22 20.55
N PRO A 234 -8.76 -2.33 21.16
CA PRO A 234 -9.87 -3.11 20.62
C PRO A 234 -10.46 -2.56 19.32
N ALA A 235 -11.42 -3.29 18.75
CA ALA A 235 -12.19 -2.83 17.59
C ALA A 235 -12.87 -1.49 17.88
N CYS A 236 -12.89 -0.61 16.87
CA CYS A 236 -13.46 0.74 16.97
C CYS A 236 -12.83 1.64 18.06
N TRP A 237 -11.63 1.30 18.56
CA TRP A 237 -10.94 2.12 19.55
C TRP A 237 -10.70 3.54 19.02
N VAL A 238 -11.03 4.54 19.81
CA VAL A 238 -10.69 5.95 19.57
C VAL A 238 -9.92 6.49 20.78
N LYS A 239 -9.14 7.55 20.58
CA LYS A 239 -8.37 8.19 21.66
C LYS A 239 -9.26 8.49 22.87
N GLY A 240 -8.83 8.04 24.05
CA GLY A 240 -9.58 8.15 25.30
C GLY A 240 -10.50 6.97 25.62
N SER A 241 -10.70 6.04 24.68
CA SER A 241 -11.42 4.78 24.94
C SER A 241 -10.57 3.79 25.74
N GLN A 242 -11.24 2.87 26.43
CA GLN A 242 -10.60 1.78 27.15
C GLN A 242 -9.82 0.86 26.19
N ASP A 243 -8.56 0.64 26.49
CA ASP A 243 -7.72 -0.40 25.89
C ASP A 243 -7.82 -1.70 26.72
N MET A 244 -7.19 -2.79 26.28
CA MET A 244 -7.23 -4.07 27.02
C MET A 244 -5.85 -4.71 27.15
N ALA A 245 -5.70 -5.60 28.14
CA ALA A 245 -4.54 -6.48 28.21
C ALA A 245 -4.73 -7.64 27.22
N PRO A 246 -3.68 -8.06 26.49
CA PRO A 246 -3.76 -9.21 25.59
C PRO A 246 -3.71 -10.53 26.37
N SER A 247 -4.70 -10.78 27.24
CA SER A 247 -4.87 -12.00 28.01
C SER A 247 -6.33 -12.45 28.00
N VAL A 248 -6.57 -13.73 28.29
CA VAL A 248 -7.94 -14.28 28.37
C VAL A 248 -8.79 -13.47 29.35
N GLN A 249 -8.26 -13.18 30.54
CA GLN A 249 -8.94 -12.35 31.53
C GLN A 249 -9.17 -10.93 31.01
N GLY A 250 -8.18 -10.31 30.35
CA GLY A 250 -8.31 -8.97 29.80
C GLY A 250 -9.43 -8.85 28.75
N VAL A 251 -9.63 -9.90 27.95
CA VAL A 251 -10.75 -9.99 27.00
C VAL A 251 -12.08 -10.15 27.73
N GLN A 252 -12.16 -11.04 28.72
CA GLN A 252 -13.37 -11.25 29.52
C GLN A 252 -13.83 -9.95 30.20
N ASP A 253 -12.90 -9.26 30.87
CA ASP A 253 -13.15 -8.00 31.57
C ASP A 253 -13.65 -6.92 30.60
N TYR A 254 -13.00 -6.82 29.43
CA TYR A 254 -13.37 -5.83 28.42
C TYR A 254 -14.75 -6.11 27.83
N VAL A 255 -15.00 -7.34 27.39
CA VAL A 255 -16.26 -7.73 26.74
C VAL A 255 -17.43 -7.65 27.70
N ALA A 256 -17.27 -8.06 28.97
CA ALA A 256 -18.29 -7.92 30.00
C ALA A 256 -18.68 -6.45 30.26
N GLY A 257 -17.75 -5.52 30.07
CA GLY A 257 -17.98 -4.07 30.22
C GLY A 257 -18.66 -3.39 29.04
N LEU A 258 -18.84 -4.06 27.90
CA LEU A 258 -19.48 -3.46 26.72
C LEU A 258 -20.98 -3.30 26.94
N LYS A 259 -21.49 -2.07 26.87
CA LYS A 259 -22.92 -1.75 27.12
C LYS A 259 -23.92 -2.32 26.11
N ASN A 260 -23.46 -3.04 25.07
CA ASN A 260 -24.28 -3.55 23.96
C ASN A 260 -24.07 -5.05 23.68
N VAL A 261 -23.64 -5.87 24.67
CA VAL A 261 -23.54 -7.32 24.43
C VAL A 261 -24.90 -7.91 24.05
N GLU A 262 -26.01 -7.35 24.54
CA GLU A 262 -27.37 -7.83 24.27
C GLU A 262 -27.70 -7.98 22.77
N GLY A 263 -27.32 -7.02 21.92
CA GLY A 263 -27.59 -7.09 20.47
C GLY A 263 -26.73 -8.14 19.75
N ALA A 264 -25.51 -8.39 20.22
CA ALA A 264 -24.69 -9.49 19.73
C ALA A 264 -25.23 -10.83 20.23
N THR A 265 -25.65 -10.91 21.49
CA THR A 265 -26.26 -12.10 22.08
C THR A 265 -27.58 -12.46 21.42
N GLU A 266 -28.40 -11.48 21.01
CA GLU A 266 -29.61 -11.73 20.21
C GLU A 266 -29.29 -12.28 18.82
N LEU A 267 -28.25 -11.76 18.14
CA LEU A 267 -27.77 -12.33 16.88
C LEU A 267 -27.29 -13.78 17.06
N TYR A 268 -26.53 -14.06 18.13
CA TYR A 268 -26.04 -15.41 18.42
C TYR A 268 -27.19 -16.37 18.80
N ARG A 269 -28.14 -15.94 19.64
CA ARG A 269 -29.35 -16.73 19.96
C ARG A 269 -30.21 -16.99 18.73
N ALA A 270 -30.36 -16.01 17.83
CA ALA A 270 -31.07 -16.19 16.57
C ALA A 270 -30.38 -17.20 15.63
N GLN A 271 -29.08 -17.43 15.81
CA GLN A 271 -28.30 -18.46 15.13
C GLN A 271 -28.28 -19.81 15.88
N GLY A 272 -29.05 -19.94 16.96
CA GLY A 272 -29.15 -21.17 17.76
C GLY A 272 -27.96 -21.42 18.71
N TRP A 273 -27.15 -20.39 19.01
CA TRP A 273 -26.14 -20.50 20.06
C TRP A 273 -26.80 -20.43 21.45
N GLU A 274 -26.75 -21.53 22.18
CA GLU A 274 -27.07 -21.59 23.60
C GLU A 274 -25.78 -21.48 24.43
N GLU A 275 -25.81 -20.75 25.55
CA GLU A 275 -24.65 -20.49 26.44
C GLU A 275 -24.03 -21.76 27.04
N GLU A 276 -24.66 -22.93 26.90
CA GLU A 276 -24.26 -24.18 27.56
C GLU A 276 -23.12 -24.97 26.89
N GLY A 277 -22.62 -24.53 25.75
CA GLY A 277 -21.62 -25.27 24.97
C GLY A 277 -20.17 -25.28 25.50
N TYR A 278 -19.84 -24.57 26.59
CA TYR A 278 -18.46 -24.43 27.08
C TYR A 278 -18.35 -24.54 28.61
N ARG A 279 -19.01 -25.52 29.23
CA ARG A 279 -18.80 -25.88 30.65
C ARG A 279 -18.10 -27.24 30.85
N HIS A 280 -17.52 -27.82 29.81
CA HIS A 280 -16.87 -29.12 29.87
C HIS A 280 -15.43 -29.09 29.34
N LEU A 281 -14.51 -28.37 30.01
CA LEU A 281 -13.07 -28.63 29.87
C LEU A 281 -12.26 -28.40 31.17
N GLU A 282 -12.89 -28.15 32.32
CA GLU A 282 -12.15 -27.89 33.59
C GLU A 282 -12.32 -28.96 34.67
N HIS A 283 -12.68 -30.20 34.32
CA HIS A 283 -12.77 -31.30 35.29
C HIS A 283 -12.24 -32.64 34.77
N GLU A 284 -11.05 -32.68 34.15
CA GLU A 284 -10.28 -33.93 34.00
C GLU A 284 -8.76 -33.71 34.13
N GLU A 285 -8.30 -33.00 35.17
CA GLU A 285 -6.86 -33.03 35.56
C GLU A 285 -6.62 -33.22 37.07
N GLU A 286 -7.60 -33.78 37.80
CA GLU A 286 -7.35 -34.29 39.16
C GLU A 286 -7.69 -35.79 39.24
N GLY A 287 -6.81 -36.59 38.62
CA GLY A 287 -6.95 -38.04 38.55
C GLY A 287 -5.61 -38.76 38.47
N GLN A 288 -4.90 -38.84 39.59
CA GLN A 288 -3.96 -39.92 39.95
C GLN A 288 -2.85 -40.26 38.94
N HIS A 289 -1.74 -39.52 39.00
CA HIS A 289 -0.43 -40.10 38.69
C HIS A 289 0.03 -40.99 39.86
N THR A 290 -0.41 -42.24 39.87
CA THR A 290 0.37 -43.31 40.53
C THR A 290 1.27 -43.94 39.50
N ALA A 291 2.58 -43.74 39.68
CA ALA A 291 3.61 -44.46 38.97
C ALA A 291 3.49 -45.96 39.24
N ALA A 292 3.19 -46.73 38.20
CA ALA A 292 3.47 -48.16 38.15
C ALA A 292 3.87 -48.51 36.72
N ALA A 293 5.12 -48.93 36.58
CA ALA A 293 5.71 -49.48 35.38
C ALA A 293 4.89 -50.65 34.83
N LEU A 294 4.81 -50.76 33.51
CA LEU A 294 4.89 -52.02 32.77
C LEU A 294 5.40 -51.72 31.35
N GLU A 295 6.40 -52.49 30.96
CA GLU A 295 7.15 -52.45 29.71
C GLU A 295 6.37 -53.08 28.54
N GLU A 296 6.85 -52.77 27.33
CA GLU A 296 6.80 -53.51 26.06
C GLU A 296 5.45 -54.08 25.54
N ASP A 297 5.01 -53.60 24.36
CA ASP A 297 5.13 -54.41 23.14
C ASP A 297 4.85 -53.59 21.86
N THR A 298 5.70 -53.83 20.87
CA THR A 298 5.62 -53.42 19.47
C THR A 298 4.50 -54.15 18.72
N ASP A 299 3.72 -53.45 17.86
CA ASP A 299 3.74 -53.65 16.39
C ASP A 299 2.63 -52.90 15.62
N ALA A 300 2.89 -52.80 14.32
CA ALA A 300 2.31 -51.92 13.33
C ALA A 300 0.87 -52.23 12.82
N SER A 301 0.32 -51.21 12.15
CA SER A 301 -0.70 -51.22 11.08
C SER A 301 -2.17 -51.39 11.49
N ASN A 302 -2.99 -50.36 11.25
CA ASN A 302 -3.95 -50.36 10.13
C ASN A 302 -4.58 -48.98 9.92
N ASN A 303 -4.65 -48.57 8.65
CA ASN A 303 -5.38 -47.40 8.17
C ASN A 303 -6.89 -47.65 8.20
N ASN A 304 -7.68 -46.67 8.66
CA ASN A 304 -8.97 -46.31 8.06
C ASN A 304 -9.59 -45.09 8.77
N SER A 305 -9.49 -43.92 8.13
CA SER A 305 -10.31 -42.75 8.45
C SER A 305 -11.50 -42.70 7.49
N PRO A 306 -12.74 -42.46 7.95
CA PRO A 306 -13.90 -42.30 7.07
C PRO A 306 -13.91 -40.93 6.36
N PRO A 307 -14.51 -40.80 5.15
CA PRO A 307 -14.46 -39.57 4.37
C PRO A 307 -15.47 -38.52 4.85
N PHE A 308 -15.08 -37.25 4.76
CA PHE A 308 -15.94 -36.08 4.99
C PHE A 308 -17.05 -35.97 3.93
N PRO A 309 -18.31 -35.67 4.31
CA PRO A 309 -19.38 -35.44 3.33
C PRO A 309 -19.33 -34.02 2.75
N SER A 310 -19.38 -33.90 1.42
CA SER A 310 -19.67 -32.66 0.69
C SER A 310 -21.15 -32.29 0.80
N PRO A 311 -21.53 -31.01 1.00
CA PRO A 311 -22.91 -30.60 0.87
C PRO A 311 -23.19 -30.12 -0.56
N CYS A 312 -23.79 -31.00 -1.36
CA CYS A 312 -24.57 -30.58 -2.53
C CYS A 312 -25.94 -31.25 -2.40
N ALA A 313 -26.91 -30.53 -1.82
CA ALA A 313 -28.30 -30.96 -1.76
C ALA A 313 -29.23 -29.74 -1.88
N GLN A 314 -29.76 -29.60 -3.10
CA GLN A 314 -31.14 -29.24 -3.46
C GLN A 314 -31.92 -28.33 -2.48
N LEU A 315 -32.08 -27.06 -2.85
CA LEU A 315 -33.12 -26.18 -2.29
C LEU A 315 -34.33 -26.16 -3.23
N THR A 316 -35.44 -26.70 -2.77
CA THR A 316 -36.77 -26.56 -3.36
C THR A 316 -37.37 -25.20 -3.01
N GLU A 317 -38.06 -24.58 -3.96
CA GLU A 317 -38.77 -23.31 -3.80
C GLU A 317 -39.84 -23.40 -2.69
N GLY A 318 -39.71 -22.56 -1.66
CA GLY A 318 -40.65 -22.47 -0.54
C GLY A 318 -40.45 -21.18 0.26
N GLU A 319 -41.54 -20.47 0.47
CA GLU A 319 -41.76 -19.15 1.09
C GLU A 319 -40.66 -18.52 1.99
N ALA A 320 -40.34 -17.26 1.69
CA ALA A 320 -39.47 -16.41 2.49
C ALA A 320 -40.09 -16.07 3.87
N PRO A 321 -39.34 -16.19 4.99
CA PRO A 321 -39.85 -15.87 6.32
C PRO A 321 -40.04 -14.36 6.56
N PRO A 322 -40.95 -13.96 7.47
CA PRO A 322 -41.44 -12.59 7.62
C PRO A 322 -40.45 -11.70 8.40
N LEU A 323 -39.32 -11.35 7.79
CA LEU A 323 -38.37 -10.37 8.33
C LEU A 323 -37.92 -9.31 7.31
N ALA A 324 -38.28 -9.46 6.03
CA ALA A 324 -38.00 -8.47 4.99
C ALA A 324 -38.83 -7.17 5.09
N LYS A 325 -39.79 -7.07 6.02
CA LYS A 325 -40.64 -5.87 6.20
C LYS A 325 -40.23 -4.93 7.34
N LYS A 326 -39.25 -5.29 8.18
CA LYS A 326 -38.80 -4.40 9.28
C LYS A 326 -37.59 -3.53 8.95
N TYR A 327 -36.86 -3.82 7.87
CA TYR A 327 -35.66 -3.05 7.50
C TYR A 327 -35.88 -1.92 6.48
N SER A 328 -37.11 -1.70 5.99
CA SER A 328 -37.40 -0.57 5.09
C SER A 328 -37.82 0.72 5.79
N ALA A 329 -37.74 0.80 7.13
CA ALA A 329 -38.19 1.96 7.90
C ALA A 329 -37.07 2.72 8.64
N ALA A 330 -35.81 2.29 8.55
CA ALA A 330 -34.69 2.90 9.29
C ALA A 330 -33.65 3.62 8.42
N VAL A 331 -33.80 3.64 7.09
CA VAL A 331 -32.91 4.42 6.20
C VAL A 331 -33.76 5.13 5.16
N GLY A 332 -33.87 6.45 5.30
CA GLY A 332 -34.44 7.32 4.28
C GLY A 332 -33.52 7.39 3.07
N CYS A 333 -33.68 6.46 2.12
CA CYS A 333 -33.26 6.63 0.73
C CYS A 333 -34.10 5.68 -0.14
N ALA A 334 -35.01 6.27 -0.93
CA ALA A 334 -35.89 5.55 -1.84
C ALA A 334 -35.15 5.20 -3.13
N TRP A 335 -34.69 3.96 -3.27
CA TRP A 335 -34.49 3.29 -4.56
C TRP A 335 -35.02 1.86 -4.45
N SER A 336 -35.99 1.50 -5.29
CA SER A 336 -36.70 0.22 -5.24
C SER A 336 -35.78 -0.94 -5.66
N SER A 337 -35.27 -1.68 -4.69
CA SER A 337 -34.38 -2.84 -4.85
C SER A 337 -34.98 -4.03 -5.62
N ALA A 338 -36.28 -4.02 -5.93
CA ALA A 338 -36.92 -5.11 -6.66
C ALA A 338 -36.71 -5.05 -8.19
N THR A 339 -36.46 -3.86 -8.76
CA THR A 339 -36.26 -3.70 -10.23
C THR A 339 -34.81 -3.95 -10.62
N ALA A 340 -33.86 -3.45 -9.81
CA ALA A 340 -32.42 -3.64 -10.05
C ALA A 340 -31.98 -5.11 -9.90
N ALA A 341 -32.57 -5.86 -8.96
CA ALA A 341 -32.29 -7.29 -8.81
C ALA A 341 -32.82 -8.11 -10.00
N ARG A 342 -33.95 -7.70 -10.61
CA ARG A 342 -34.48 -8.34 -11.82
C ARG A 342 -33.63 -8.03 -13.06
N GLU A 343 -33.12 -6.81 -13.19
CA GLU A 343 -32.22 -6.45 -14.30
C GLU A 343 -30.85 -7.13 -14.18
N TYR A 344 -30.32 -7.31 -12.97
CA TYR A 344 -29.06 -8.03 -12.75
C TYR A 344 -29.16 -9.52 -13.10
N ILE A 345 -30.22 -10.19 -12.67
CA ILE A 345 -30.46 -11.62 -12.98
C ILE A 345 -30.73 -11.82 -14.48
N HIS A 346 -31.38 -10.86 -15.15
CA HIS A 346 -31.55 -10.91 -16.61
C HIS A 346 -30.25 -10.65 -17.38
N ALA A 347 -29.38 -9.77 -16.88
CA ALA A 347 -28.07 -9.48 -17.48
C ALA A 347 -27.08 -10.66 -17.36
N GLU A 348 -27.07 -11.38 -16.22
CA GLU A 348 -26.25 -12.58 -16.07
C GLU A 348 -26.69 -13.73 -16.98
N ARG A 349 -28.01 -13.93 -17.15
CA ARG A 349 -28.52 -14.95 -18.09
C ARG A 349 -28.19 -14.60 -19.55
N ALA A 350 -28.20 -13.31 -19.92
CA ALA A 350 -27.80 -12.87 -21.26
C ALA A 350 -26.29 -13.10 -21.53
N LEU A 351 -25.43 -12.90 -20.52
CA LEU A 351 -24.00 -13.16 -20.62
C LEU A 351 -23.68 -14.66 -20.70
N GLN A 352 -24.39 -15.51 -19.94
CA GLN A 352 -24.19 -16.96 -19.98
C GLN A 352 -24.66 -17.58 -21.31
N HIS A 353 -25.73 -17.07 -21.92
CA HIS A 353 -26.15 -17.50 -23.26
C HIS A 353 -25.24 -16.98 -24.38
N GLY A 354 -24.62 -15.81 -24.23
CA GLY A 354 -23.64 -15.27 -25.18
C GLY A 354 -22.30 -16.01 -25.21
N LEU A 355 -21.89 -16.59 -24.08
CA LEU A 355 -20.64 -17.37 -23.96
C LEU A 355 -20.73 -18.78 -24.56
N GLN A 356 -21.93 -19.37 -24.65
CA GLN A 356 -22.11 -20.69 -25.27
C GLN A 356 -22.12 -20.65 -26.82
N HIS A 357 -22.37 -19.48 -27.43
CA HIS A 357 -22.34 -19.32 -28.89
C HIS A 357 -20.99 -18.91 -29.48
N SER A 358 -19.98 -18.63 -28.64
CA SER A 358 -18.61 -18.26 -29.08
C SER A 358 -17.63 -19.44 -29.12
N ILE A 359 -18.03 -20.62 -28.63
CA ILE A 359 -17.18 -21.83 -28.59
C ILE A 359 -17.56 -22.84 -29.70
N SER A 360 -18.50 -22.48 -30.58
CA SER A 360 -18.85 -23.30 -31.75
C SER A 360 -19.04 -22.44 -33.00
N HIS A 361 -17.97 -21.79 -33.47
CA HIS A 361 -17.79 -21.42 -34.87
C HIS A 361 -16.32 -21.17 -35.23
#